data_AF-A0A292QU17-F1
#
_entry.id   AF-A0A292QU17-F1
#
_cell.length_a   1.000
_cell.length_b   1.000
_cell.length_c   1.000
_cell.angle_alpha   90.00
_cell.angle_beta   90.00
_cell.angle_gamma   90.00
#
_symmetry.space_group_name_H-M   'P 1'
#
loop_
_entity.id
_entity.type
_entity.pdbx_description
1 polymer ?
#
loop_
_entity_poly.entity_id
_entity_poly.type
_entity_poly.pdbx_seq_one_letter_code
_entity_poly.pdbx_strand_id
1 'polypeptide(L)'
;MAKKKKEITDIDRKRRLQSIQNLHEKILKNEDVSKFPRLDQVAYILWRYPNTRNSDRTHAIQYYKTFYPEYVKDDKITFEDVYNLPKMYDLQRDRAKIQNTEELFPASIRTKKKRKETESEYHQFYLSSNFKKFSYDANYYLYLDESGKNDTYFTLGGLLINSDEKKESLAALLVDIREKLNKKYQLEIKEWKYTNINGKNKDYYLELLDEFKNTNMNFTYVSAILENSGLSSNSKKNKTKELLKFVIKDCIDTLTLYTCRSSYENVVSNLYVTLDNDGAGVDILQKEQIKTEIQSAVGLESRYFSVVQDISWEDSKLEDFIQIADMYASSLNNIYSDLPADSDKAKAKKEFAIKMIEMVGIETIYQSRGNNKNFEFINKCIYQEEIPEELKK
;
A
#
# COMPACT_ATOMS: atom_id res chain seq x y z
N MET A 1 -17.96 16.85 -32.53
CA MET A 1 -17.20 15.71 -31.95
C MET A 1 -16.80 16.07 -30.53
N ALA A 2 -17.44 15.50 -29.51
CA ALA A 2 -16.99 15.69 -28.13
C ALA A 2 -15.63 15.00 -27.95
N LYS A 3 -14.58 15.76 -27.59
CA LYS A 3 -13.28 15.18 -27.21
C LYS A 3 -13.54 14.19 -26.08
N LYS A 4 -13.27 12.89 -26.31
CA LYS A 4 -13.21 11.89 -25.23
C LYS A 4 -12.35 12.48 -24.11
N LYS A 5 -12.92 12.64 -22.90
CA LYS A 5 -12.13 13.05 -21.73
C LYS A 5 -10.98 12.05 -21.61
N LYS A 6 -9.74 12.54 -21.65
CA LYS A 6 -8.56 11.72 -21.40
C LYS A 6 -8.71 11.14 -19.99
N GLU A 7 -8.73 9.81 -19.90
CA GLU A 7 -8.74 9.12 -18.62
C GLU A 7 -7.42 9.38 -17.89
N ILE A 8 -7.51 9.79 -16.62
CA ILE A 8 -6.32 10.04 -15.80
C ILE A 8 -5.84 8.71 -15.22
N THR A 9 -4.60 8.37 -15.54
CA THR A 9 -3.95 7.14 -15.11
C THR A 9 -3.20 7.33 -13.78
N ASP A 10 -2.83 6.23 -13.12
CA ASP A 10 -1.96 6.29 -11.94
C ASP A 10 -0.58 6.89 -12.25
N ILE A 11 -0.10 6.76 -13.48
CA ILE A 11 1.13 7.39 -13.95
C ILE A 11 1.00 8.92 -13.91
N ASP A 12 -0.12 9.46 -14.37
CA ASP A 12 -0.39 10.91 -14.32
C ASP A 12 -0.45 11.41 -12.87
N ARG A 13 -1.05 10.63 -11.95
CA ARG A 13 -1.08 10.95 -10.51
C ARG A 13 0.31 10.91 -9.89
N LYS A 14 1.11 9.88 -10.18
CA LYS A 14 2.51 9.79 -9.70
C LYS A 14 3.34 10.98 -10.15
N ARG A 15 3.19 11.43 -11.41
CA ARG A 15 3.85 12.64 -11.93
C ARG A 15 3.45 13.89 -11.15
N ARG A 16 2.16 14.05 -10.81
CA ARG A 16 1.69 15.16 -9.98
C ARG A 16 2.38 15.15 -8.61
N LEU A 17 2.42 14.00 -7.96
CA LEU A 17 3.03 13.85 -6.64
C LEU A 17 4.53 14.14 -6.68
N GLN A 18 5.25 13.67 -7.70
CA GLN A 18 6.65 14.03 -7.93
C GLN A 18 6.85 15.55 -8.12
N SER A 19 5.97 16.21 -8.90
CA SER A 19 6.05 17.66 -9.07
C SER A 19 5.85 18.41 -7.75
N ILE A 20 4.92 17.94 -6.90
CA ILE A 20 4.69 18.50 -5.55
C ILE A 20 5.93 18.35 -4.66
N GLN A 21 6.63 17.21 -4.70
CA GLN A 21 7.87 17.03 -3.93
C GLN A 21 8.96 17.95 -4.39
N ASN A 22 9.22 18.00 -5.71
CA ASN A 22 10.23 18.89 -6.30
C ASN A 22 9.94 20.36 -5.93
N LEU A 23 8.67 20.76 -5.98
CA LEU A 23 8.25 22.09 -5.54
C LEU A 23 8.52 22.29 -4.05
N HIS A 24 8.18 21.32 -3.21
CA HIS A 24 8.41 21.41 -1.77
C HIS A 24 9.90 21.54 -1.41
N GLU A 25 10.76 20.73 -2.03
CA GLU A 25 12.21 20.78 -1.80
C GLU A 25 12.80 22.13 -2.18
N LYS A 26 12.36 22.70 -3.30
CA LYS A 26 12.77 24.04 -3.72
C LYS A 26 12.34 25.13 -2.75
N ILE A 27 11.11 25.05 -2.24
CA ILE A 27 10.63 25.95 -1.18
C ILE A 27 11.52 25.84 0.07
N LEU A 28 11.86 24.62 0.50
CA LEU A 28 12.74 24.41 1.66
C LEU A 28 14.15 24.98 1.45
N LYS A 29 14.64 24.99 0.21
CA LYS A 29 15.94 25.56 -0.17
C LYS A 29 15.87 27.06 -0.48
N ASN A 30 14.71 27.70 -0.34
CA ASN A 30 14.46 29.09 -0.75
C ASN A 30 14.83 29.37 -2.22
N GLU A 31 14.63 28.39 -3.10
CA GLU A 31 14.85 28.52 -4.53
C GLU A 31 13.63 29.14 -5.25
N ASP A 32 13.85 29.64 -6.47
CA ASP A 32 12.78 30.17 -7.30
C ASP A 32 11.80 29.06 -7.74
N VAL A 33 10.53 29.26 -7.40
CA VAL A 33 9.40 28.35 -7.70
C VAL A 33 8.40 28.93 -8.71
N SER A 34 8.68 30.12 -9.27
CA SER A 34 7.81 30.79 -10.24
C SER A 34 7.61 29.99 -11.53
N LYS A 35 8.59 29.14 -11.89
CA LYS A 35 8.55 28.28 -13.08
C LYS A 35 7.62 27.07 -12.94
N PHE A 36 7.14 26.76 -11.74
CA PHE A 36 6.20 25.66 -11.57
C PHE A 36 4.83 26.02 -12.15
N PRO A 37 4.18 25.11 -12.90
CA PRO A 37 2.81 25.31 -13.36
C PRO A 37 1.87 25.66 -12.21
N ARG A 38 0.94 26.59 -12.43
CA ARG A 38 -0.09 26.97 -11.45
C ARG A 38 -0.85 25.77 -10.89
N LEU A 39 -1.10 24.76 -11.72
CA LEU A 39 -1.77 23.52 -11.32
C LEU A 39 -0.93 22.70 -10.30
N ASP A 40 0.40 22.72 -10.40
CA ASP A 40 1.30 22.08 -9.41
C ASP A 40 1.31 22.86 -8.10
N GLN A 41 1.38 24.20 -8.19
CA GLN A 41 1.30 25.09 -7.03
C GLN A 41 -0.04 24.94 -6.29
N VAL A 42 -1.16 24.86 -7.02
CA VAL A 42 -2.49 24.59 -6.45
C VAL A 42 -2.53 23.24 -5.74
N ALA A 43 -1.97 22.20 -6.34
CA ALA A 43 -1.90 20.87 -5.74
C ALA A 43 -1.01 20.83 -4.48
N TYR A 44 0.10 21.56 -4.49
CA TYR A 44 0.96 21.74 -3.32
C TYR A 44 0.21 22.34 -2.13
N ILE A 45 -0.62 23.37 -2.34
CA ILE A 45 -1.43 23.96 -1.27
C ILE A 45 -2.44 22.94 -0.71
N LEU A 46 -3.08 22.14 -1.57
CA LEU A 46 -4.03 21.11 -1.12
C LEU A 46 -3.38 20.00 -0.30
N TRP A 47 -2.15 19.62 -0.67
CA TRP A 47 -1.35 18.66 0.07
C TRP A 47 -0.90 19.24 1.42
N ARG A 48 -0.21 20.39 1.40
CA ARG A 48 0.44 21.00 2.57
C ARG A 48 -0.55 21.57 3.59
N TYR A 49 -1.70 22.06 3.14
CA TYR A 49 -2.70 22.72 3.98
C TYR A 49 -4.08 22.05 3.81
N PRO A 50 -4.35 20.92 4.48
CA PRO A 50 -5.59 20.14 4.33
C PRO A 50 -6.88 20.94 4.56
N ASN A 51 -6.83 21.97 5.43
CA ASN A 51 -7.95 22.87 5.69
C ASN A 51 -8.41 23.66 4.44
N THR A 52 -7.55 23.82 3.44
CA THR A 52 -7.87 24.51 2.18
C THR A 52 -8.76 23.69 1.24
N ARG A 53 -8.80 22.35 1.40
CA ARG A 53 -9.52 21.43 0.49
C ARG A 53 -11.02 21.67 0.42
N ASN A 54 -11.59 22.34 1.42
CA ASN A 54 -13.02 22.55 1.58
C ASN A 54 -13.51 23.94 1.13
N SER A 55 -12.61 24.91 0.93
CA SER A 55 -12.97 26.32 0.76
C SER A 55 -12.11 26.99 -0.32
N ASP A 56 -12.77 27.47 -1.37
CA ASP A 56 -12.15 28.28 -2.43
C ASP A 56 -11.38 29.46 -1.86
N ARG A 57 -11.99 30.17 -0.92
CA ARG A 57 -11.41 31.39 -0.34
C ARG A 57 -10.18 31.06 0.50
N THR A 58 -10.28 30.02 1.32
CA THR A 58 -9.16 29.59 2.18
C THR A 58 -7.98 29.11 1.33
N HIS A 59 -8.26 28.34 0.28
CA HIS A 59 -7.25 27.90 -0.68
C HIS A 59 -6.58 29.08 -1.39
N ALA A 60 -7.35 30.03 -1.93
CA ALA A 60 -6.79 31.20 -2.62
C ALA A 60 -5.93 32.07 -1.69
N ILE A 61 -6.40 32.34 -0.47
CA ILE A 61 -5.62 33.11 0.53
C ILE A 61 -4.30 32.40 0.83
N GLN A 62 -4.33 31.08 1.08
CA GLN A 62 -3.13 30.33 1.36
C GLN A 62 -2.17 30.29 0.16
N TYR A 63 -2.72 30.18 -1.05
CA TYR A 63 -1.96 30.22 -2.29
C TYR A 63 -1.22 31.57 -2.47
N TYR A 64 -1.89 32.71 -2.25
CA TYR A 64 -1.24 34.02 -2.34
C TYR A 64 -0.14 34.19 -1.29
N LYS A 65 -0.42 33.78 -0.03
CA LYS A 65 0.59 33.83 1.04
C LYS A 65 1.84 33.01 0.72
N THR A 66 1.69 31.89 0.00
CA THR A 66 2.79 30.98 -0.30
C THR A 66 3.57 31.37 -1.55
N PHE A 67 2.90 31.76 -2.64
CA PHE A 67 3.55 31.99 -3.94
C PHE A 67 3.66 33.46 -4.37
N TYR A 68 2.97 34.35 -3.66
CA TYR A 68 2.92 35.78 -3.93
C TYR A 68 3.09 36.60 -2.63
N PRO A 69 4.03 36.24 -1.72
CA PRO A 69 4.17 36.89 -0.42
C PRO A 69 4.46 38.39 -0.53
N GLU A 70 5.06 38.86 -1.62
CA GLU A 70 5.35 40.27 -1.89
C GLU A 70 4.09 41.15 -2.00
N TYR A 71 2.96 40.55 -2.38
CA TYR A 71 1.65 41.18 -2.52
C TYR A 71 0.72 40.95 -1.30
N VAL A 72 1.19 40.22 -0.28
CA VAL A 72 0.43 39.93 0.94
C VAL A 72 1.20 40.44 2.16
N LYS A 73 0.80 41.60 2.67
CA LYS A 73 1.46 42.26 3.83
C LYS A 73 0.51 42.27 5.03
N ASP A 74 0.93 41.71 6.16
CA ASP A 74 0.13 41.61 7.40
C ASP A 74 -1.29 41.06 7.17
N ASP A 75 -1.39 40.00 6.36
CA ASP A 75 -2.67 39.40 5.94
C ASP A 75 -3.63 40.33 5.20
N LYS A 76 -3.09 41.38 4.56
CA LYS A 76 -3.82 42.35 3.74
C LYS A 76 -3.26 42.38 2.32
N ILE A 77 -4.13 42.70 1.37
CA ILE A 77 -3.84 42.89 -0.05
C ILE A 77 -4.46 44.23 -0.44
N THR A 78 -3.68 45.11 -1.09
CA THR A 78 -4.21 46.38 -1.61
C THR A 78 -4.99 46.15 -2.91
N PHE A 79 -5.83 47.11 -3.31
CA PHE A 79 -6.56 46.96 -4.58
C PHE A 79 -5.63 46.93 -5.79
N GLU A 80 -4.51 47.65 -5.74
CA GLU A 80 -3.47 47.61 -6.76
C GLU A 80 -2.84 46.22 -6.87
N ASP A 81 -2.53 45.61 -5.72
CA ASP A 81 -1.88 44.29 -5.66
C ASP A 81 -2.78 43.17 -6.23
N VAL A 82 -4.11 43.29 -6.10
CA VAL A 82 -5.07 42.30 -6.63
C VAL A 82 -4.90 42.06 -8.13
N TYR A 83 -4.48 43.06 -8.90
CA TYR A 83 -4.27 42.93 -10.34
C TYR A 83 -3.06 42.05 -10.69
N ASN A 84 -2.12 41.90 -9.77
CA ASN A 84 -0.91 41.07 -9.95
C ASN A 84 -1.12 39.63 -9.48
N LEU A 85 -2.22 39.36 -8.76
CA LEU A 85 -2.54 38.03 -8.26
C LEU A 85 -3.33 37.20 -9.28
N PRO A 86 -3.12 35.87 -9.33
CA PRO A 86 -3.98 34.98 -10.11
C PRO A 86 -5.45 35.12 -9.69
N LYS A 87 -6.37 35.08 -10.66
CA LYS A 87 -7.80 35.19 -10.36
C LYS A 87 -8.26 34.00 -9.53
N MET A 88 -9.04 34.28 -8.49
CA MET A 88 -9.60 33.25 -7.60
C MET A 88 -10.40 32.17 -8.36
N TYR A 89 -11.10 32.54 -9.43
CA TYR A 89 -11.84 31.60 -10.27
C TYR A 89 -10.93 30.63 -11.05
N ASP A 90 -9.73 31.05 -11.42
CA ASP A 90 -8.74 30.18 -12.07
C ASP A 90 -8.18 29.16 -11.05
N LEU A 91 -7.88 29.61 -9.83
CA LEU A 91 -7.46 28.73 -8.74
C LEU A 91 -8.56 27.72 -8.37
N GLN A 92 -9.82 28.13 -8.39
CA GLN A 92 -10.97 27.26 -8.20
C GLN A 92 -11.05 26.16 -9.27
N ARG A 93 -10.88 26.52 -10.55
CA ARG A 93 -10.88 25.56 -11.66
C ARG A 93 -9.75 24.54 -11.55
N ASP A 94 -8.54 25.01 -11.25
CA ASP A 94 -7.39 24.15 -11.05
C ASP A 94 -7.58 23.23 -9.84
N ARG A 95 -8.14 23.73 -8.74
CA ARG A 95 -8.48 22.90 -7.57
C ARG A 95 -9.50 21.82 -7.93
N ALA A 96 -10.56 22.17 -8.66
CA ALA A 96 -11.57 21.21 -9.11
C ALA A 96 -10.97 20.16 -10.05
N LYS A 97 -10.01 20.54 -10.90
CA LYS A 97 -9.28 19.59 -11.75
C LYS A 97 -8.48 18.58 -10.90
N ILE A 98 -7.70 19.04 -9.91
CA ILE A 98 -6.96 18.15 -9.01
C ILE A 98 -7.91 17.22 -8.25
N GLN A 99 -8.96 17.75 -7.63
CA GLN A 99 -9.84 16.98 -6.76
C GLN A 99 -10.80 16.04 -7.50
N ASN A 100 -11.33 16.45 -8.64
CA ASN A 100 -12.39 15.70 -9.34
C ASN A 100 -11.86 14.91 -10.54
N THR A 101 -10.80 15.38 -11.20
CA THR A 101 -10.24 14.73 -12.40
C THR A 101 -9.03 13.87 -12.05
N GLU A 102 -8.12 14.38 -11.23
CA GLU A 102 -6.95 13.61 -10.76
C GLU A 102 -7.27 12.78 -9.50
N GLU A 103 -8.38 13.07 -8.83
CA GLU A 103 -8.85 12.43 -7.59
C GLU A 103 -7.88 12.59 -6.41
N LEU A 104 -7.05 13.63 -6.42
CA LEU A 104 -6.06 13.90 -5.37
C LEU A 104 -6.59 14.95 -4.39
N PHE A 105 -6.27 14.76 -3.11
CA PHE A 105 -6.56 15.65 -1.99
C PHE A 105 -8.04 16.06 -1.93
N PRO A 106 -8.97 15.10 -1.92
CA PRO A 106 -10.39 15.41 -1.92
C PRO A 106 -10.82 16.22 -0.68
N ALA A 107 -11.92 16.96 -0.84
CA ALA A 107 -12.60 17.62 0.27
C ALA A 107 -13.04 16.60 1.35
N SER A 108 -13.18 17.09 2.60
CA SER A 108 -13.60 16.26 3.73
C SER A 108 -15.00 15.68 3.54
N ILE A 109 -15.27 14.53 4.15
CA ILE A 109 -16.54 13.78 4.02
C ILE A 109 -17.74 14.65 4.42
N ARG A 110 -17.61 15.48 5.47
CA ARG A 110 -18.67 16.39 5.94
C ARG A 110 -19.05 17.45 4.89
N THR A 111 -18.06 17.97 4.16
CA THR A 111 -18.27 18.94 3.08
C THR A 111 -18.80 18.26 1.82
N LYS A 112 -18.36 17.03 1.53
CA LYS A 112 -18.89 16.19 0.43
C LYS A 112 -20.37 15.86 0.62
N LYS A 113 -20.81 15.54 1.86
CA LYS A 113 -22.23 15.26 2.15
C LYS A 113 -23.14 16.47 1.92
N LYS A 114 -22.74 17.67 2.36
CA LYS A 114 -23.50 18.91 2.08
C LYS A 114 -23.60 19.25 0.59
N ARG A 115 -22.59 18.90 -0.22
CA ARG A 115 -22.62 19.09 -1.69
C ARG A 115 -23.46 18.02 -2.41
N LYS A 116 -23.66 16.84 -1.79
CA LYS A 116 -24.44 15.71 -2.33
C LYS A 116 -25.95 15.87 -2.17
N GLU A 117 -26.44 16.79 -1.34
CA GLU A 117 -27.88 17.09 -1.24
C GLU A 117 -28.43 17.77 -2.51
N THR A 118 -27.60 18.06 -3.52
CA THR A 118 -28.02 18.63 -4.81
C THR A 118 -27.85 17.69 -6.02
N GLU A 119 -27.33 16.47 -5.87
CA GLU A 119 -27.19 15.50 -6.99
C GLU A 119 -27.47 14.06 -6.53
N SER A 120 -28.74 13.65 -6.68
CA SER A 120 -29.32 12.39 -6.21
C SER A 120 -28.78 11.12 -6.90
N GLU A 121 -28.07 11.24 -8.02
CA GLU A 121 -27.72 10.09 -8.87
C GLU A 121 -26.40 9.39 -8.47
N TYR A 122 -25.52 10.03 -7.70
CA TYR A 122 -24.27 9.42 -7.23
C TYR A 122 -24.42 8.68 -5.88
N HIS A 123 -25.57 8.75 -5.23
CA HIS A 123 -25.77 8.15 -3.90
C HIS A 123 -25.74 6.61 -3.95
N GLN A 124 -26.28 6.00 -5.00
CA GLN A 124 -26.30 4.54 -5.16
C GLN A 124 -24.93 3.94 -5.52
N PHE A 125 -24.10 4.65 -6.30
CA PHE A 125 -22.76 4.18 -6.65
C PHE A 125 -21.86 4.02 -5.41
N TYR A 126 -21.87 5.01 -4.49
CA TYR A 126 -20.99 5.00 -3.32
C TYR A 126 -21.52 4.24 -2.11
N LEU A 127 -22.84 4.03 -1.98
CA LEU A 127 -23.39 3.10 -0.97
C LEU A 127 -23.04 1.64 -1.29
N SER A 128 -22.78 1.32 -2.56
CA SER A 128 -22.29 0.00 -2.98
C SER A 128 -20.79 -0.22 -2.72
N SER A 129 -20.06 0.82 -2.32
CA SER A 129 -18.63 0.78 -2.00
C SER A 129 -18.46 1.04 -0.51
N ASN A 130 -18.28 -0.03 0.28
CA ASN A 130 -18.13 -0.02 1.74
C ASN A 130 -16.93 0.82 2.24
N PHE A 131 -16.98 2.15 2.13
CA PHE A 131 -15.99 3.02 2.74
C PHE A 131 -16.25 3.08 4.25
N LYS A 132 -15.60 2.17 4.97
CA LYS A 132 -15.52 2.13 6.44
C LYS A 132 -15.07 3.50 6.97
N LYS A 133 -15.49 3.82 8.20
CA LYS A 133 -14.99 4.99 8.94
C LYS A 133 -13.47 4.87 9.04
N PHE A 134 -12.74 5.58 8.18
CA PHE A 134 -11.30 5.75 8.30
C PHE A 134 -11.00 6.53 9.58
N SER A 135 -10.13 6.04 10.47
CA SER A 135 -9.54 6.90 11.48
C SER A 135 -8.53 7.85 10.83
N TYR A 136 -8.07 8.76 11.66
CA TYR A 136 -7.15 9.81 11.29
C TYR A 136 -5.70 9.30 11.18
N ASP A 137 -5.46 8.01 11.36
CA ASP A 137 -4.13 7.42 11.37
C ASP A 137 -3.81 6.68 10.07
N ALA A 138 -2.68 7.03 9.45
CA ALA A 138 -2.21 6.45 8.21
C ALA A 138 -1.09 5.43 8.48
N ASN A 139 -1.21 4.67 9.56
CA ASN A 139 -0.27 3.60 9.92
C ASN A 139 -0.66 2.28 9.23
N TYR A 140 0.34 1.62 8.67
CA TYR A 140 0.20 0.36 7.95
C TYR A 140 1.27 -0.62 8.44
N TYR A 141 0.87 -1.86 8.67
CA TYR A 141 1.72 -2.94 9.16
C TYR A 141 1.82 -4.02 8.11
N LEU A 142 3.03 -4.28 7.63
CA LEU A 142 3.34 -5.26 6.60
C LEU A 142 4.10 -6.42 7.22
N TYR A 143 3.48 -7.60 7.24
CA TYR A 143 4.08 -8.84 7.72
C TYR A 143 4.45 -9.69 6.52
N LEU A 144 5.67 -10.23 6.50
CA LEU A 144 6.21 -10.97 5.37
C LEU A 144 6.89 -12.26 5.81
N ASP A 145 6.79 -13.28 4.97
CA ASP A 145 7.58 -14.51 5.05
C ASP A 145 8.01 -15.00 3.67
N GLU A 146 8.99 -15.91 3.65
CA GLU A 146 9.63 -16.46 2.47
C GLU A 146 9.26 -17.92 2.26
N SER A 147 9.10 -18.31 0.99
CA SER A 147 8.97 -19.71 0.62
C SER A 147 9.73 -20.04 -0.67
N GLY A 148 10.04 -21.33 -0.89
CA GLY A 148 10.63 -21.79 -2.14
C GLY A 148 12.12 -21.48 -2.34
N LYS A 149 12.91 -21.43 -1.26
CA LYS A 149 14.37 -21.17 -1.33
C LYS A 149 15.11 -22.04 -2.36
N ASN A 150 14.69 -23.30 -2.50
CA ASN A 150 15.29 -24.29 -3.39
C ASN A 150 14.33 -24.81 -4.47
N ASP A 151 13.12 -24.26 -4.57
CA ASP A 151 12.11 -24.70 -5.53
C ASP A 151 12.28 -23.98 -6.88
N THR A 152 11.35 -24.14 -7.82
CA THR A 152 11.38 -23.40 -9.10
C THR A 152 11.30 -21.90 -8.88
N TYR A 153 10.42 -21.46 -7.98
CA TYR A 153 10.24 -20.05 -7.62
C TYR A 153 10.56 -19.80 -6.16
N PHE A 154 11.23 -18.69 -5.89
CA PHE A 154 11.35 -18.07 -4.57
C PHE A 154 10.24 -17.03 -4.42
N THR A 155 9.51 -17.09 -3.31
CA THR A 155 8.39 -16.20 -3.03
C THR A 155 8.63 -15.42 -1.75
N LEU A 156 8.46 -14.11 -1.82
CA LEU A 156 8.27 -13.25 -0.65
C LEU A 156 6.79 -12.87 -0.61
N GLY A 157 6.06 -13.32 0.40
CA GLY A 157 4.62 -13.13 0.49
C GLY A 157 4.20 -12.67 1.87
N GLY A 158 3.09 -11.93 1.95
CA GLY A 158 2.52 -11.59 3.23
C GLY A 158 1.29 -10.72 3.16
N LEU A 159 1.09 -9.95 4.22
CA LEU A 159 -0.13 -9.21 4.49
C LEU A 159 0.15 -7.81 5.01
N LEU A 160 -0.57 -6.86 4.42
CA LEU A 160 -0.61 -5.47 4.78
C LEU A 160 -1.93 -5.19 5.48
N ILE A 161 -1.83 -4.61 6.68
CA ILE A 161 -2.96 -4.27 7.54
C ILE A 161 -2.93 -2.76 7.78
N ASN A 162 -4.08 -2.11 7.56
CA ASN A 162 -4.35 -0.76 8.02
C ASN A 162 -5.38 -0.88 9.14
N SER A 163 -5.00 -0.58 10.39
CA SER A 163 -5.97 -0.62 11.49
C SER A 163 -5.90 0.62 12.36
N ASP A 164 -7.09 1.13 12.62
CA ASP A 164 -7.39 2.11 13.66
C ASP A 164 -7.66 1.42 15.01
N GLU A 165 -8.05 0.16 14.93
CA GLU A 165 -8.12 -0.75 16.06
C GLU A 165 -6.69 -1.07 16.50
N LYS A 166 -6.46 -1.05 17.81
CA LYS A 166 -5.14 -1.36 18.33
C LYS A 166 -4.79 -2.79 17.93
N LYS A 167 -3.53 -3.02 17.50
CA LYS A 167 -2.98 -4.32 17.07
C LYS A 167 -3.43 -5.48 17.98
N GLU A 168 -3.57 -5.21 19.27
CA GLU A 168 -4.01 -6.14 20.31
C GLU A 168 -5.44 -6.67 20.10
N SER A 169 -6.36 -5.86 19.58
CA SER A 169 -7.74 -6.29 19.29
C SER A 169 -7.79 -7.28 18.13
N LEU A 170 -6.98 -7.07 17.10
CA LEU A 170 -6.87 -7.98 15.98
C LEU A 170 -6.16 -9.28 16.38
N ALA A 171 -5.11 -9.19 17.20
CA ALA A 171 -4.44 -10.36 17.75
C ALA A 171 -5.40 -11.21 18.62
N ALA A 172 -6.23 -10.57 19.46
CA ALA A 172 -7.23 -11.28 20.26
C ALA A 172 -8.23 -12.05 19.40
N LEU A 173 -8.68 -11.48 18.28
CA LEU A 173 -9.57 -12.16 17.34
C LEU A 173 -8.94 -13.42 16.72
N LEU A 174 -7.64 -13.38 16.40
CA LEU A 174 -6.92 -14.55 15.89
C LEU A 174 -6.78 -15.65 16.94
N VAL A 175 -6.56 -15.28 18.21
CA VAL A 175 -6.57 -16.22 19.33
C VAL A 175 -7.95 -16.90 19.46
N ASP A 176 -9.03 -16.12 19.44
CA ASP A 176 -10.40 -16.64 19.53
C ASP A 176 -10.71 -17.63 18.39
N ILE A 177 -10.28 -17.32 17.16
CA ILE A 177 -10.43 -18.21 16.00
C ILE A 177 -9.65 -19.52 16.23
N ARG A 178 -8.41 -19.43 16.70
CA ARG A 178 -7.57 -20.62 16.99
C ARG A 178 -8.23 -21.52 18.02
N GLU A 179 -8.68 -20.95 19.14
CA GLU A 179 -9.32 -21.70 20.22
C GLU A 179 -10.63 -22.35 19.77
N LYS A 180 -11.46 -21.61 19.03
CA LYS A 180 -12.70 -22.11 18.43
C LYS A 180 -12.44 -23.33 17.54
N LEU A 181 -11.48 -23.23 16.62
CA LEU A 181 -11.17 -24.32 15.70
C LEU A 181 -10.50 -25.50 16.40
N ASN A 182 -9.62 -25.27 17.37
CA ASN A 182 -8.99 -26.33 18.17
C ASN A 182 -10.06 -27.14 18.91
N LYS A 183 -11.04 -26.47 19.52
CA LYS A 183 -12.18 -27.12 20.17
C LYS A 183 -13.04 -27.93 19.19
N LYS A 184 -13.34 -27.37 18.01
CA LYS A 184 -14.18 -28.03 17.00
C LYS A 184 -13.55 -29.32 16.47
N TYR A 185 -12.26 -29.26 16.13
CA TYR A 185 -11.53 -30.37 15.52
C TYR A 185 -10.82 -31.28 16.53
N GLN A 186 -10.91 -30.97 17.84
CA GLN A 186 -10.22 -31.70 18.91
C GLN A 186 -8.70 -31.76 18.69
N LEU A 187 -8.13 -30.61 18.33
CA LEU A 187 -6.70 -30.42 18.07
C LEU A 187 -6.10 -29.43 19.06
N GLU A 188 -4.77 -29.46 19.20
CA GLU A 188 -4.01 -28.51 20.01
C GLU A 188 -2.97 -27.78 19.15
N ILE A 189 -3.45 -27.11 18.09
CA ILE A 189 -2.58 -26.30 17.23
C ILE A 189 -2.23 -25.02 17.97
N LYS A 190 -0.94 -24.85 18.28
CA LYS A 190 -0.39 -23.65 18.92
C LYS A 190 0.06 -22.59 17.91
N GLU A 191 0.57 -23.05 16.77
CA GLU A 191 1.11 -22.24 15.69
C GLU A 191 0.53 -22.73 14.35
N TRP A 192 0.06 -21.79 13.54
CA TRP A 192 -0.27 -22.05 12.15
C TRP A 192 1.01 -22.04 11.33
N LYS A 193 1.36 -23.18 10.73
CA LYS A 193 2.50 -23.32 9.81
C LYS A 193 2.06 -24.12 8.62
N TYR A 194 2.37 -23.65 7.42
CA TYR A 194 2.05 -24.36 6.19
C TYR A 194 2.67 -25.77 6.17
N THR A 195 3.87 -25.91 6.73
CA THR A 195 4.60 -27.17 6.79
C THR A 195 3.88 -28.27 7.60
N ASN A 196 3.00 -27.88 8.53
CA ASN A 196 2.25 -28.75 9.43
C ASN A 196 0.92 -29.25 8.85
N ILE A 197 0.46 -28.68 7.73
CA ILE A 197 -0.75 -29.13 7.04
C ILE A 197 -0.56 -30.56 6.53
N ASN A 198 -1.54 -31.41 6.82
CA ASN A 198 -1.58 -32.82 6.44
C ASN A 198 -3.03 -33.33 6.39
N GLY A 199 -3.23 -34.58 5.95
CA GLY A 199 -4.58 -35.15 5.79
C GLY A 199 -5.44 -35.16 7.06
N LYS A 200 -4.85 -35.18 8.26
CA LYS A 200 -5.61 -35.22 9.54
C LYS A 200 -6.12 -33.87 10.00
N ASN A 201 -5.45 -32.78 9.63
CA ASN A 201 -5.79 -31.43 10.07
C ASN A 201 -6.19 -30.50 8.91
N LYS A 202 -6.27 -31.03 7.67
CA LYS A 202 -6.63 -30.26 6.49
C LYS A 202 -7.90 -29.44 6.68
N ASP A 203 -8.96 -30.08 7.19
CA ASP A 203 -10.27 -29.43 7.33
C ASP A 203 -10.23 -28.26 8.33
N TYR A 204 -9.40 -28.35 9.38
CA TYR A 204 -9.13 -27.24 10.30
C TYR A 204 -8.56 -26.03 9.53
N TYR A 205 -7.57 -26.26 8.67
CA TYR A 205 -6.92 -25.19 7.92
C TYR A 205 -7.82 -24.62 6.81
N LEU A 206 -8.66 -25.44 6.20
CA LEU A 206 -9.64 -24.95 5.22
C LEU A 206 -10.70 -24.07 5.88
N GLU A 207 -11.21 -24.45 7.05
CA GLU A 207 -12.17 -23.62 7.78
C GLU A 207 -11.50 -22.35 8.36
N LEU A 208 -10.21 -22.40 8.72
CA LEU A 208 -9.45 -21.20 9.10
C LEU A 208 -9.52 -20.10 8.02
N LEU A 209 -9.43 -20.47 6.74
CA LEU A 209 -9.58 -19.52 5.63
C LEU A 209 -10.99 -18.94 5.54
N ASP A 210 -12.01 -19.77 5.78
CA ASP A 210 -13.40 -19.31 5.81
C ASP A 210 -13.64 -18.36 7.00
N GLU A 211 -13.04 -18.62 8.17
CA GLU A 211 -13.08 -17.70 9.31
C GLU A 211 -12.45 -16.35 8.94
N PHE A 212 -11.23 -16.33 8.35
CA PHE A 212 -10.61 -15.08 7.90
C PHE A 212 -11.50 -14.29 6.94
N LYS A 213 -12.13 -14.96 5.98
CA LYS A 213 -13.07 -14.32 5.04
C LYS A 213 -14.30 -13.73 5.72
N ASN A 214 -14.78 -14.39 6.79
CA ASN A 214 -15.95 -13.97 7.54
C ASN A 214 -15.65 -12.93 8.61
N THR A 215 -14.39 -12.74 8.98
CA THR A 215 -13.98 -11.62 9.83
C THR A 215 -14.11 -10.29 9.10
N ASN A 216 -14.43 -9.23 9.84
CA ASN A 216 -14.43 -7.85 9.32
C ASN A 216 -13.00 -7.28 9.15
N MET A 217 -11.96 -8.11 9.25
CA MET A 217 -10.57 -7.69 9.07
C MET A 217 -10.30 -7.39 7.60
N ASN A 218 -9.68 -6.25 7.33
CA ASN A 218 -9.25 -5.90 5.98
C ASN A 218 -7.79 -6.31 5.80
N PHE A 219 -7.56 -7.50 5.24
CA PHE A 219 -6.23 -7.92 4.82
C PHE A 219 -5.97 -7.50 3.37
N THR A 220 -4.83 -6.87 3.11
CA THR A 220 -4.30 -6.70 1.75
C THR A 220 -3.16 -7.69 1.58
N TYR A 221 -3.27 -8.63 0.64
CA TYR A 221 -2.20 -9.59 0.39
C TYR A 221 -1.16 -9.00 -0.57
N VAL A 222 0.11 -9.18 -0.23
CA VAL A 222 1.25 -8.60 -0.95
C VAL A 222 2.23 -9.71 -1.28
N SER A 223 2.68 -9.79 -2.53
CA SER A 223 3.68 -10.78 -2.91
C SER A 223 4.62 -10.36 -4.03
N ALA A 224 5.83 -10.90 -3.97
CA ALA A 224 6.77 -10.93 -5.06
C ALA A 224 7.26 -12.36 -5.31
N ILE A 225 7.23 -12.80 -6.57
CA ILE A 225 7.67 -14.13 -7.00
C ILE A 225 8.84 -13.97 -7.97
N LEU A 226 9.90 -14.74 -7.73
CA LEU A 226 11.15 -14.74 -8.50
C LEU A 226 11.50 -16.16 -8.93
N GLU A 227 11.77 -16.36 -10.22
CA GLU A 227 12.29 -17.66 -10.67
C GLU A 227 13.73 -17.87 -10.16
N ASN A 228 14.02 -19.05 -9.61
CA ASN A 228 15.34 -19.37 -9.08
C ASN A 228 16.38 -19.63 -10.19
N SER A 229 15.92 -19.93 -11.40
CA SER A 229 16.75 -20.09 -12.58
C SER A 229 17.27 -18.72 -13.06
N GLY A 230 18.41 -18.68 -13.75
CA GLY A 230 18.94 -17.43 -14.35
C GLY A 230 19.56 -16.39 -13.39
N LEU A 231 19.54 -16.62 -12.08
CA LEU A 231 20.16 -15.70 -11.11
C LEU A 231 21.68 -15.88 -10.99
N SER A 232 22.43 -14.77 -10.99
CA SER A 232 23.86 -14.77 -10.68
C SER A 232 24.12 -15.23 -9.24
N SER A 233 25.36 -15.64 -8.93
CA SER A 233 25.72 -16.09 -7.58
C SER A 233 25.50 -15.02 -6.51
N ASN A 234 25.70 -13.74 -6.87
CA ASN A 234 25.45 -12.61 -5.99
C ASN A 234 23.95 -12.39 -5.77
N SER A 235 23.15 -12.39 -6.84
CA SER A 235 21.70 -12.24 -6.75
C SER A 235 21.07 -13.39 -5.97
N LYS A 236 21.62 -14.61 -6.08
CA LYS A 236 21.16 -15.76 -5.30
C LYS A 236 21.32 -15.61 -3.79
N LYS A 237 22.38 -14.92 -3.34
CA LYS A 237 22.62 -14.65 -1.92
C LYS A 237 21.76 -13.52 -1.38
N ASN A 238 21.34 -12.59 -2.24
CA ASN A 238 20.65 -11.36 -1.85
C ASN A 238 19.15 -11.35 -2.24
N LYS A 239 18.55 -12.48 -2.65
CA LYS A 239 17.17 -12.52 -3.17
C LYS A 239 16.16 -11.89 -2.22
N THR A 240 16.22 -12.24 -0.93
CA THR A 240 15.38 -11.66 0.12
C THR A 240 15.43 -10.14 0.11
N LYS A 241 16.65 -9.60 0.19
CA LYS A 241 16.91 -8.16 0.21
C LYS A 241 16.36 -7.46 -1.03
N GLU A 242 16.61 -8.01 -2.21
CA GLU A 242 16.18 -7.42 -3.47
C GLU A 242 14.65 -7.49 -3.64
N LEU A 243 14.02 -8.63 -3.31
CA LEU A 243 12.55 -8.72 -3.31
C LEU A 243 11.90 -7.79 -2.29
N LEU A 244 12.48 -7.67 -1.10
CA LEU A 244 11.97 -6.77 -0.08
C LEU A 244 11.96 -5.31 -0.54
N LYS A 245 13.00 -4.86 -1.26
CA LYS A 245 13.02 -3.52 -1.87
C LYS A 245 11.85 -3.32 -2.83
N PHE A 246 11.58 -4.29 -3.71
CA PHE A 246 10.46 -4.20 -4.66
C PHE A 246 9.11 -4.17 -3.95
N VAL A 247 8.89 -5.09 -3.01
CA VAL A 247 7.65 -5.19 -2.24
C VAL A 247 7.39 -3.88 -1.48
N ILE A 248 8.39 -3.38 -0.74
CA ILE A 248 8.22 -2.14 0.03
C ILE A 248 7.99 -0.95 -0.89
N LYS A 249 8.69 -0.86 -2.02
CA LYS A 249 8.50 0.24 -2.98
C LYS A 249 7.08 0.24 -3.55
N ASP A 250 6.58 -0.92 -3.98
CA ASP A 250 5.25 -1.03 -4.56
C ASP A 250 4.15 -0.80 -3.51
N CYS A 251 4.37 -1.27 -2.28
CA CYS A 251 3.52 -0.92 -1.13
C CYS A 251 3.48 0.59 -0.92
N ILE A 252 4.63 1.25 -0.83
CA ILE A 252 4.70 2.68 -0.59
C ILE A 252 4.04 3.49 -1.71
N ASP A 253 4.30 3.14 -2.97
CA ASP A 253 3.66 3.81 -4.11
C ASP A 253 2.13 3.67 -4.07
N THR A 254 1.65 2.51 -3.61
CA THR A 254 0.24 2.22 -3.48
C THR A 254 -0.37 2.98 -2.30
N LEU A 255 0.27 2.95 -1.14
CA LEU A 255 -0.13 3.68 0.06
C LEU A 255 -0.12 5.20 -0.14
N THR A 256 0.89 5.73 -0.83
CA THR A 256 0.98 7.14 -1.22
C THR A 256 -0.26 7.53 -2.03
N LEU A 257 -0.60 6.74 -3.05
CA LEU A 257 -1.78 7.01 -3.88
C LEU A 257 -3.08 6.91 -3.08
N TYR A 258 -3.25 5.88 -2.25
CA TYR A 258 -4.45 5.75 -1.40
C TYR A 258 -4.60 6.91 -0.44
N THR A 259 -3.54 7.24 0.28
CA THR A 259 -3.52 8.31 1.28
C THR A 259 -3.77 9.67 0.63
N CYS A 260 -3.17 9.94 -0.53
CA CYS A 260 -3.39 11.19 -1.25
C CYS A 260 -4.79 11.27 -1.90
N ARG A 261 -5.43 10.14 -2.21
CA ARG A 261 -6.79 10.07 -2.77
C ARG A 261 -7.88 10.02 -1.69
N SER A 262 -7.51 9.86 -0.44
CA SER A 262 -8.45 9.85 0.66
C SER A 262 -8.65 11.26 1.23
N SER A 263 -9.68 11.39 2.07
CA SER A 263 -9.95 12.63 2.80
C SER A 263 -9.19 12.74 4.13
N TYR A 264 -8.10 11.98 4.33
CA TYR A 264 -7.29 12.07 5.56
C TYR A 264 -6.77 13.49 5.79
N GLU A 265 -6.77 13.91 7.05
CA GLU A 265 -6.13 15.17 7.45
C GLU A 265 -4.60 15.03 7.41
N ASN A 266 -4.06 13.88 7.83
CA ASN A 266 -2.65 13.53 7.65
C ASN A 266 -2.45 12.85 6.27
N VAL A 267 -1.54 13.38 5.46
CA VAL A 267 -1.27 12.85 4.10
C VAL A 267 0.00 12.02 4.05
N VAL A 268 0.62 11.76 5.20
CA VAL A 268 1.82 10.94 5.31
C VAL A 268 1.43 9.57 5.86
N SER A 269 1.59 8.54 5.05
CA SER A 269 1.43 7.16 5.51
C SER A 269 2.71 6.62 6.12
N ASN A 270 2.58 5.89 7.22
CA ASN A 270 3.67 5.23 7.92
C ASN A 270 3.59 3.72 7.66
N LEU A 271 4.67 3.14 7.14
CA LEU A 271 4.79 1.71 6.92
C LEU A 271 5.74 1.10 7.96
N TYR A 272 5.24 0.14 8.71
CA TYR A 272 6.00 -0.74 9.61
C TYR A 272 6.12 -2.10 8.95
N VAL A 273 7.32 -2.62 8.81
CA VAL A 273 7.57 -3.91 8.14
C VAL A 273 8.13 -4.90 9.13
N THR A 274 7.55 -6.09 9.19
CA THR A 274 8.00 -7.19 10.03
C THR A 274 8.23 -8.42 9.17
N LEU A 275 9.45 -8.95 9.20
CA LEU A 275 9.81 -10.19 8.53
C LEU A 275 9.98 -11.32 9.55
N ASP A 276 9.67 -12.54 9.14
CA ASP A 276 10.01 -13.70 9.96
C ASP A 276 11.53 -13.83 10.17
N ASN A 277 11.92 -14.16 11.40
CA ASN A 277 13.31 -14.31 11.80
C ASN A 277 13.90 -15.67 11.42
N ASP A 278 13.08 -16.73 11.34
CA ASP A 278 13.51 -18.08 10.97
C ASP A 278 13.79 -18.19 9.45
N GLY A 279 13.22 -17.31 8.64
CA GLY A 279 13.38 -17.24 7.19
C GLY A 279 14.63 -16.52 6.68
N ALA A 280 15.14 -15.50 7.37
CA ALA A 280 15.97 -14.50 6.69
C ALA A 280 17.33 -15.02 6.17
N GLY A 281 18.02 -15.95 6.85
CA GLY A 281 19.41 -16.29 6.49
C GLY A 281 20.36 -15.07 6.45
N VAL A 282 19.88 -13.94 6.98
CA VAL A 282 20.47 -12.62 6.94
C VAL A 282 21.03 -12.36 8.34
N ASP A 283 22.34 -12.16 8.42
CA ASP A 283 22.99 -11.83 9.69
C ASP A 283 22.60 -10.42 10.17
N ILE A 284 22.93 -10.08 11.43
CA ILE A 284 22.58 -8.80 12.05
C ILE A 284 23.09 -7.61 11.21
N LEU A 285 24.27 -7.71 10.60
CA LEU A 285 24.86 -6.64 9.80
C LEU A 285 24.07 -6.44 8.49
N GLN A 286 23.73 -7.53 7.81
CA GLN A 286 22.94 -7.48 6.58
C GLN A 286 21.53 -6.94 6.86
N LYS A 287 20.93 -7.26 8.01
CA LYS A 287 19.63 -6.68 8.43
C LYS A 287 19.72 -5.15 8.51
N GLU A 288 20.74 -4.61 9.17
CA GLU A 288 20.93 -3.15 9.29
C GLU A 288 21.30 -2.48 7.94
N GLN A 289 22.03 -3.17 7.06
CA GLN A 289 22.26 -2.70 5.69
C GLN A 289 20.95 -2.60 4.90
N ILE A 290 20.09 -3.61 4.99
CA ILE A 290 18.76 -3.61 4.36
C ILE A 290 17.94 -2.41 4.85
N LYS A 291 17.89 -2.17 6.17
CA LYS A 291 17.19 -1.00 6.73
C LYS A 291 17.69 0.30 6.12
N THR A 292 19.00 0.51 6.16
CA THR A 292 19.65 1.74 5.69
C THR A 292 19.39 1.97 4.20
N GLU A 293 19.53 0.93 3.38
CA GLU A 293 19.29 1.01 1.94
C GLU A 293 17.83 1.28 1.60
N ILE A 294 16.89 0.59 2.25
CA ILE A 294 15.46 0.77 1.98
C ILE A 294 14.99 2.15 2.45
N GLN A 295 15.43 2.60 3.62
CA GLN A 295 15.15 3.96 4.10
C GLN A 295 15.73 5.03 3.16
N SER A 296 16.94 4.81 2.63
CA SER A 296 17.58 5.74 1.70
C SER A 296 16.91 5.74 0.31
N ALA A 297 16.60 4.57 -0.24
CA ALA A 297 16.07 4.41 -1.59
C ALA A 297 14.58 4.78 -1.67
N VAL A 298 13.78 4.32 -0.71
CA VAL A 298 12.33 4.56 -0.72
C VAL A 298 11.99 5.92 -0.10
N GLY A 299 12.82 6.41 0.82
CA GLY A 299 12.66 7.74 1.39
C GLY A 299 12.69 8.87 0.35
N LEU A 300 13.54 8.81 -0.67
CA LEU A 300 13.68 9.96 -1.58
C LEU A 300 12.43 10.22 -2.46
N GLU A 301 11.81 9.18 -3.02
CA GLU A 301 10.69 9.34 -3.96
C GLU A 301 9.33 9.55 -3.30
N SER A 302 9.19 9.25 -2.00
CA SER A 302 7.91 9.32 -1.30
C SER A 302 7.97 10.01 0.06
N ARG A 303 9.12 10.50 0.56
CA ARG A 303 9.31 11.01 1.95
C ARG A 303 8.23 11.95 2.48
N TYR A 304 7.59 12.71 1.60
CA TYR A 304 6.59 13.69 1.96
C TYR A 304 5.14 13.16 1.94
N PHE A 305 4.94 11.93 1.47
CA PHE A 305 3.64 11.24 1.37
C PHE A 305 3.62 9.88 2.07
N SER A 306 4.76 9.20 2.16
CA SER A 306 4.88 7.87 2.74
C SER A 306 6.30 7.64 3.26
N VAL A 307 6.42 7.05 4.45
CA VAL A 307 7.69 6.77 5.12
C VAL A 307 7.69 5.33 5.62
N VAL A 308 8.82 4.64 5.45
CA VAL A 308 9.09 3.39 6.19
C VAL A 308 9.57 3.79 7.58
N GLN A 309 8.72 3.58 8.59
CA GLN A 309 9.02 3.93 9.98
C GLN A 309 10.00 2.94 10.61
N ASP A 310 9.74 1.65 10.41
CA ASP A 310 10.57 0.59 10.97
C ASP A 310 10.58 -0.66 10.08
N ILE A 311 11.65 -1.43 10.20
CA ILE A 311 11.79 -2.77 9.63
C ILE A 311 12.32 -3.67 10.75
N SER A 312 11.51 -4.62 11.19
CA SER A 312 11.84 -5.56 12.26
C SER A 312 11.93 -7.00 11.75
N TRP A 313 12.65 -7.85 12.51
CA TRP A 313 12.66 -9.30 12.33
C TRP A 313 12.18 -9.93 13.62
N GLU A 314 11.10 -10.70 13.55
CA GLU A 314 10.41 -11.26 14.72
C GLU A 314 10.20 -12.77 14.55
N ASP A 315 10.15 -13.50 15.67
CA ASP A 315 9.88 -14.94 15.66
C ASP A 315 8.38 -15.17 15.42
N SER A 316 8.05 -15.90 14.34
CA SER A 316 6.67 -16.28 13.99
C SER A 316 5.87 -16.93 15.14
N LYS A 317 6.53 -17.55 16.13
CA LYS A 317 5.86 -18.12 17.32
C LYS A 317 5.12 -17.09 18.15
N LEU A 318 5.55 -15.83 18.09
CA LEU A 318 5.01 -14.73 18.88
C LEU A 318 4.03 -13.86 18.08
N GLU A 319 3.89 -14.10 16.78
CA GLU A 319 3.14 -13.22 15.89
C GLU A 319 2.34 -14.01 14.85
N ASP A 320 1.02 -14.05 15.07
CA ASP A 320 0.07 -14.80 14.22
C ASP A 320 -0.03 -14.21 12.82
N PHE A 321 0.22 -12.91 12.66
CA PHE A 321 0.28 -12.28 11.34
C PHE A 321 1.44 -12.80 10.49
N ILE A 322 2.59 -13.12 11.09
CA ILE A 322 3.70 -13.75 10.38
C ILE A 322 3.31 -15.18 9.97
N GLN A 323 2.60 -15.91 10.83
CA GLN A 323 2.12 -17.26 10.51
C GLN A 323 1.13 -17.26 9.32
N ILE A 324 0.27 -16.25 9.20
CA ILE A 324 -0.60 -16.09 8.02
C ILE A 324 0.24 -15.73 6.78
N ALA A 325 1.32 -14.96 6.94
CA ALA A 325 2.25 -14.66 5.86
C ALA A 325 2.97 -15.93 5.36
N ASP A 326 3.42 -16.83 6.24
CA ASP A 326 3.96 -18.17 5.89
C ASP A 326 2.94 -18.94 5.04
N MET A 327 1.71 -19.08 5.54
CA MET A 327 0.66 -19.83 4.83
C MET A 327 0.39 -19.26 3.44
N TYR A 328 0.42 -17.94 3.28
CA TYR A 328 0.25 -17.30 1.98
C TYR A 328 1.47 -17.51 1.05
N ALA A 329 2.67 -17.18 1.51
CA ALA A 329 3.91 -17.30 0.73
C ALA A 329 4.14 -18.76 0.29
N SER A 330 3.88 -19.71 1.18
CA SER A 330 3.98 -21.13 0.90
C SER A 330 2.89 -21.65 -0.03
N SER A 331 1.67 -21.08 0.01
CA SER A 331 0.61 -21.40 -0.95
C SER A 331 0.97 -20.94 -2.37
N LEU A 332 1.48 -19.71 -2.51
CA LEU A 332 1.98 -19.20 -3.79
C LEU A 332 3.07 -20.11 -4.36
N ASN A 333 4.10 -20.40 -3.58
CA ASN A 333 5.18 -21.29 -4.03
C ASN A 333 4.66 -22.68 -4.41
N ASN A 334 3.73 -23.26 -3.64
CA ASN A 334 3.18 -24.59 -3.93
C ASN A 334 2.50 -24.66 -5.30
N ILE A 335 1.71 -23.65 -5.64
CA ILE A 335 0.99 -23.58 -6.92
C ILE A 335 1.94 -23.25 -8.06
N TYR A 336 2.80 -22.24 -7.90
CA TYR A 336 3.59 -21.71 -9.01
C TYR A 336 4.87 -22.49 -9.29
N SER A 337 5.47 -23.12 -8.28
CA SER A 337 6.55 -24.09 -8.51
C SER A 337 6.04 -25.47 -8.94
N ASP A 338 4.72 -25.63 -9.12
CA ASP A 338 4.02 -26.89 -9.39
C ASP A 338 4.54 -28.04 -8.54
N LEU A 339 4.50 -27.84 -7.22
CA LEU A 339 5.00 -28.87 -6.31
C LEU A 339 4.17 -30.16 -6.45
N PRO A 340 4.82 -31.34 -6.40
CA PRO A 340 4.16 -32.62 -6.58
C PRO A 340 3.17 -32.88 -5.45
N ALA A 341 2.06 -33.57 -5.78
CA ALA A 341 1.01 -33.98 -4.84
C ALA A 341 0.99 -35.51 -4.68
N ASP A 342 2.16 -36.09 -4.45
CA ASP A 342 2.43 -37.53 -4.42
C ASP A 342 2.02 -38.22 -3.11
N SER A 343 2.01 -37.48 -2.00
CA SER A 343 1.62 -37.96 -0.67
C SER A 343 0.32 -37.32 -0.17
N ASP A 344 -0.36 -37.94 0.79
CA ASP A 344 -1.55 -37.36 1.43
C ASP A 344 -1.26 -36.00 2.08
N LYS A 345 -0.04 -35.84 2.61
CA LYS A 345 0.45 -34.56 3.13
C LYS A 345 0.56 -33.51 2.01
N ALA A 346 1.16 -33.87 0.88
CA ALA A 346 1.32 -32.97 -0.26
C ALA A 346 -0.02 -32.60 -0.90
N LYS A 347 -0.96 -33.55 -1.02
CA LYS A 347 -2.33 -33.31 -1.49
C LYS A 347 -3.08 -32.33 -0.59
N ALA A 348 -3.04 -32.53 0.73
CA ALA A 348 -3.68 -31.63 1.68
C ALA A 348 -3.12 -30.20 1.60
N LYS A 349 -1.81 -30.06 1.45
CA LYS A 349 -1.13 -28.77 1.23
C LYS A 349 -1.58 -28.12 -0.08
N LYS A 350 -1.60 -28.85 -1.19
CA LYS A 350 -2.03 -28.33 -2.50
C LYS A 350 -3.50 -27.88 -2.47
N GLU A 351 -4.36 -28.63 -1.79
CA GLU A 351 -5.77 -28.27 -1.61
C GLU A 351 -5.94 -26.98 -0.79
N PHE A 352 -5.20 -26.84 0.32
CA PHE A 352 -5.16 -25.59 1.08
C PHE A 352 -4.62 -24.43 0.24
N ALA A 353 -3.54 -24.65 -0.51
CA ALA A 353 -2.94 -23.63 -1.34
C ALA A 353 -3.91 -23.13 -2.42
N ILE A 354 -4.62 -24.03 -3.11
CA ILE A 354 -5.67 -23.67 -4.07
C ILE A 354 -6.71 -22.79 -3.38
N LYS A 355 -7.23 -23.22 -2.23
CA LYS A 355 -8.26 -22.47 -1.50
C LYS A 355 -7.79 -21.09 -1.04
N MET A 356 -6.53 -20.98 -0.61
CA MET A 356 -5.91 -19.72 -0.22
C MET A 356 -5.81 -18.78 -1.42
N ILE A 357 -5.30 -19.26 -2.55
CA ILE A 357 -5.16 -18.47 -3.79
C ILE A 357 -6.53 -18.06 -4.35
N GLU A 358 -7.55 -18.90 -4.24
CA GLU A 358 -8.94 -18.57 -4.59
C GLU A 358 -9.58 -17.54 -3.64
N MET A 359 -9.34 -17.66 -2.34
CA MET A 359 -9.84 -16.72 -1.32
C MET A 359 -9.26 -15.33 -1.57
N VAL A 360 -7.96 -15.28 -1.83
CA VAL A 360 -7.26 -14.09 -2.27
C VAL A 360 -7.84 -13.69 -3.64
N GLY A 361 -8.03 -14.59 -4.59
CA GLY A 361 -8.60 -14.27 -5.90
C GLY A 361 -7.53 -13.90 -6.91
N ILE A 362 -6.38 -14.59 -6.82
CA ILE A 362 -5.32 -14.51 -7.83
C ILE A 362 -5.65 -15.51 -8.93
N GLU A 363 -6.22 -15.01 -10.03
CA GLU A 363 -6.58 -15.83 -11.19
C GLU A 363 -5.40 -16.04 -12.16
N THR A 364 -4.45 -15.09 -12.21
CA THR A 364 -3.27 -15.14 -13.09
C THR A 364 -2.12 -14.30 -12.49
N ILE A 365 -0.87 -14.76 -12.63
CA ILE A 365 0.31 -13.94 -12.34
C ILE A 365 0.43 -12.87 -13.43
N TYR A 366 0.01 -11.64 -13.13
CA TYR A 366 0.39 -10.46 -13.92
C TYR A 366 0.84 -9.35 -12.98
N GLN A 367 1.72 -8.47 -13.48
CA GLN A 367 1.87 -7.11 -12.96
C GLN A 367 0.54 -6.36 -13.13
N SER A 368 -0.42 -6.60 -12.26
CA SER A 368 -1.69 -5.86 -12.32
C SER A 368 -2.25 -5.62 -10.92
N ARG A 369 -2.57 -4.36 -10.65
CA ARG A 369 -3.42 -3.94 -9.54
C ARG A 369 -4.84 -4.41 -9.87
N GLY A 370 -5.26 -5.53 -9.30
CA GLY A 370 -6.61 -6.08 -9.49
C GLY A 370 -7.67 -5.27 -8.74
N ASN A 371 -8.84 -5.07 -9.35
CA ASN A 371 -9.97 -4.34 -8.79
C ASN A 371 -11.13 -5.33 -8.54
N ASN A 372 -11.09 -6.08 -7.43
CA ASN A 372 -12.22 -6.90 -6.98
C ASN A 372 -12.82 -6.30 -5.70
N LYS A 373 -14.14 -6.41 -5.53
CA LYS A 373 -14.92 -5.66 -4.53
C LYS A 373 -14.57 -5.97 -3.06
N ASN A 374 -13.81 -7.02 -2.78
CA ASN A 374 -13.49 -7.47 -1.42
C ASN A 374 -11.98 -7.62 -1.12
N PHE A 375 -11.09 -7.56 -2.11
CA PHE A 375 -9.65 -7.72 -1.88
C PHE A 375 -8.84 -6.94 -2.91
N GLU A 376 -7.78 -6.27 -2.43
CA GLU A 376 -6.77 -5.61 -3.24
C GLU A 376 -5.46 -6.40 -3.17
N PHE A 377 -4.73 -6.46 -4.29
CA PHE A 377 -3.46 -7.15 -4.39
C PHE A 377 -2.34 -6.23 -4.85
N ILE A 378 -1.19 -6.38 -4.19
CA ILE A 378 0.08 -5.90 -4.70
C ILE A 378 0.90 -7.14 -5.02
N ASN A 379 0.68 -7.67 -6.23
CA ASN A 379 1.41 -8.81 -6.74
C ASN A 379 2.36 -8.34 -7.82
N LYS A 380 3.65 -8.65 -7.65
CA LYS A 380 4.68 -8.41 -8.65
C LYS A 380 5.37 -9.71 -8.99
N CYS A 381 5.31 -10.07 -10.26
CA CYS A 381 6.19 -11.10 -10.79
C CYS A 381 7.37 -10.42 -11.46
N ILE A 382 8.57 -10.87 -11.12
CA ILE A 382 9.81 -10.35 -11.71
C ILE A 382 10.30 -11.42 -12.69
N TYR A 383 10.18 -11.10 -13.98
CA TYR A 383 10.67 -11.96 -15.06
C TYR A 383 12.14 -11.62 -15.40
N GLN A 384 12.85 -12.55 -16.03
CA GLN A 384 14.24 -12.40 -16.44
C GLN A 384 14.49 -11.16 -17.33
N GLU A 385 13.46 -10.73 -18.06
CA GLU A 385 13.49 -9.54 -18.92
C GLU A 385 13.50 -8.22 -18.13
N GLU A 386 12.95 -8.21 -16.91
CA GLU A 386 12.80 -7.02 -16.03
C GLU A 386 13.97 -6.81 -15.05
N ILE A 387 14.92 -7.74 -15.00
CA ILE A 387 16.13 -7.61 -14.18
C ILE A 387 16.98 -6.46 -14.76
N PRO A 388 17.28 -5.40 -14.01
CA PRO A 388 18.17 -4.32 -14.45
C PRO A 388 19.49 -4.89 -14.96
N GLU A 389 20.02 -4.35 -16.06
CA GLU A 389 21.30 -4.83 -16.66
C GLU A 389 22.46 -4.86 -15.65
N GLU A 390 22.41 -3.96 -14.67
CA GLU A 390 23.37 -3.83 -13.57
C GLU A 390 23.41 -5.07 -12.67
N LEU A 391 22.31 -5.84 -12.61
CA LEU A 391 22.16 -7.09 -11.85
C LEU A 391 22.28 -8.35 -12.73
N LYS A 392 22.40 -8.19 -14.06
CA LYS A 392 22.59 -9.28 -15.03
C LYS A 392 24.05 -9.73 -15.18
N LYS A 393 24.98 -9.17 -14.39
CA LYS A 393 26.41 -9.52 -14.39
C LYS A 393 26.80 -10.44 -13.24
#